data_AF-A0A9E0MPT8-F1
#
_entry.id   AF-A0A9E0MPT8-F1
#
_cell.length_a   1.000
_cell.length_b   1.000
_cell.length_c   1.000
_cell.angle_alpha   90.00
_cell.angle_beta   90.00
_cell.angle_gamma   90.00
#
_symmetry.space_group_name_H-M   'P 1'
#
loop_
_entity.id
_entity.type
_entity.pdbx_description
1 polymer ?
#
loop_
_entity_poly.entity_id
_entity_poly.type
_entity_poly.pdbx_seq_one_letter_code
_entity_poly.pdbx_strand_id
1 'polypeptide(L)'
;MRHLVVAVLLSLATFACGGRAPAPAAAPTAGATPNQVAVALTPDTLRDALSRQFAAQVADGRLAVDFGSESLGVEVVGELAIMGITTVDQLLAIIPPDFATKGWDAMRDTGDATTNLSGLSRDLMIIHDARRYVETAWQNHWSADGPQDFPAPAAYGVDFQILEQAGVFQGDVIGGDPCDFESDPGDGAD
;
A
#
# COMPACT_ATOMS: atom_id res chain seq x y z
N MET A 1 30.73 51.46 -24.02
CA MET A 1 30.05 51.02 -25.25
C MET A 1 28.56 50.89 -24.98
N ARG A 2 27.78 51.77 -25.63
CA ARG A 2 26.39 51.62 -26.13
C ARG A 2 25.28 51.28 -25.10
N HIS A 3 24.43 52.25 -24.72
CA HIS A 3 23.15 52.66 -25.39
C HIS A 3 22.09 51.54 -25.31
N LEU A 4 20.78 51.71 -25.12
CA LEU A 4 19.86 52.84 -25.20
C LEU A 4 18.52 52.34 -24.62
N VAL A 5 17.73 53.26 -24.07
CA VAL A 5 16.29 53.13 -23.81
C VAL A 5 15.52 52.88 -25.12
N VAL A 6 14.52 51.99 -25.13
CA VAL A 6 13.35 52.13 -26.03
C VAL A 6 12.08 51.67 -25.30
N ALA A 7 11.24 52.65 -24.96
CA ALA A 7 9.81 52.47 -24.76
C ALA A 7 9.12 52.48 -26.13
N VAL A 8 8.15 51.59 -26.37
CA VAL A 8 7.24 51.69 -27.52
C VAL A 8 5.80 51.77 -27.03
N LEU A 9 5.13 52.74 -27.62
CA LEU A 9 3.79 53.22 -27.37
C LEU A 9 2.68 52.23 -27.74
N LEU A 10 1.62 52.35 -26.94
CA LEU A 10 0.20 52.10 -27.19
C LEU A 10 -0.24 52.15 -28.66
N SER A 11 -1.17 51.26 -29.04
CA SER A 11 -2.13 51.50 -30.12
C SER A 11 -3.46 50.80 -29.77
N LEU A 12 -4.49 51.60 -29.45
CA LEU A 12 -5.88 51.16 -29.47
C LEU A 12 -6.33 51.01 -30.93
N ALA A 13 -7.00 49.91 -31.24
CA ALA A 13 -7.87 49.81 -32.40
C ALA A 13 -9.19 49.17 -31.97
N THR A 14 -10.23 49.99 -31.84
CA THR A 14 -11.63 49.59 -31.77
C THR A 14 -12.12 49.19 -33.16
N PHE A 15 -12.63 47.97 -33.30
CA PHE A 15 -13.58 47.64 -34.36
C PHE A 15 -14.83 47.01 -33.72
N ALA A 16 -15.89 47.80 -33.66
CA ALA A 16 -17.24 47.31 -33.54
C ALA A 16 -17.74 46.94 -34.95
N CYS A 17 -18.13 45.69 -35.16
CA CYS A 17 -19.16 45.32 -36.12
C CYS A 17 -19.62 43.86 -35.94
N GLY A 18 -20.85 43.72 -35.47
CA GLY A 18 -21.84 42.72 -35.85
C GLY A 18 -21.38 41.31 -36.21
N GLY A 19 -21.33 40.43 -35.21
CA GLY A 19 -21.41 38.99 -35.39
C GLY A 19 -22.27 38.41 -34.27
N ARG A 20 -23.42 37.86 -34.60
CA ARG A 20 -24.31 37.16 -33.66
C ARG A 20 -23.50 36.03 -33.02
N ALA A 21 -23.21 36.14 -31.72
CA ALA A 21 -22.52 35.10 -30.99
C ALA A 21 -23.29 33.77 -31.16
N PRO A 22 -22.65 32.67 -31.57
CA PRO A 22 -23.28 31.36 -31.48
C PRO A 22 -23.67 31.15 -30.02
N ALA A 23 -24.90 30.68 -29.81
CA ALA A 23 -25.38 30.31 -28.47
C ALA A 23 -24.31 29.42 -27.82
N PRO A 24 -24.02 29.59 -26.51
CA PRO A 24 -23.08 28.72 -25.83
C PRO A 24 -23.55 27.29 -26.05
N ALA A 25 -22.69 26.47 -26.68
CA ALA A 25 -22.90 25.04 -26.75
C ALA A 25 -23.17 24.59 -25.31
N ALA A 26 -24.34 23.98 -25.08
CA ALA A 26 -24.68 23.42 -23.80
C ALA A 26 -23.50 22.56 -23.34
N ALA A 27 -22.93 22.91 -22.18
CA ALA A 27 -21.92 22.09 -21.55
C ALA A 27 -22.46 20.65 -21.50
N PRO A 28 -21.65 19.63 -21.86
CA PRO A 28 -22.09 18.26 -21.73
C PRO A 28 -22.53 18.08 -20.27
N THR A 29 -23.82 17.83 -20.08
CA THR A 29 -24.39 17.47 -18.80
C THR A 29 -23.55 16.31 -18.29
N ALA A 30 -22.80 16.54 -17.21
CA ALA A 30 -22.07 15.49 -16.53
C ALA A 30 -23.09 14.37 -16.27
N GLY A 31 -22.95 13.28 -17.02
CA GLY A 31 -23.75 12.09 -16.79
C GLY A 31 -23.46 11.68 -15.35
N ALA A 32 -24.46 11.80 -14.49
CA ALA A 32 -24.38 11.24 -13.15
C ALA A 32 -24.04 9.76 -13.32
N THR A 33 -22.81 9.39 -12.95
CA THR A 33 -22.38 8.00 -12.88
C THR A 33 -23.44 7.27 -12.07
N PRO A 34 -23.94 6.10 -12.52
CA PRO A 34 -24.91 5.34 -11.74
C PRO A 34 -24.42 5.23 -10.30
N ASN A 35 -25.31 5.52 -9.35
CA ASN A 35 -25.05 5.48 -7.92
C ASN A 35 -24.71 4.03 -7.53
N GLN A 36 -23.46 3.63 -7.73
CA GLN A 36 -23.00 2.27 -7.50
C GLN A 36 -22.96 2.08 -5.98
N VAL A 37 -23.78 1.16 -5.47
CA VAL A 37 -23.78 0.83 -4.04
C VAL A 37 -22.42 0.24 -3.73
N ALA A 38 -21.63 0.94 -2.90
CA ALA A 38 -20.34 0.46 -2.47
C ALA A 38 -20.49 -0.85 -1.70
N VAL A 39 -19.76 -1.88 -2.13
CA VAL A 39 -19.76 -3.18 -1.45
C VAL A 39 -18.83 -3.09 -0.25
N ALA A 40 -19.39 -3.23 0.95
CA ALA A 40 -18.62 -3.22 2.20
C ALA A 40 -17.64 -4.39 2.25
N LEU A 41 -16.48 -4.16 2.86
CA LEU A 41 -15.46 -5.18 3.03
C LEU A 41 -15.80 -6.09 4.24
N THR A 42 -15.95 -7.38 3.96
CA THR A 42 -16.01 -8.49 4.92
C THR A 42 -14.98 -9.55 4.51
N PRO A 43 -14.68 -10.56 5.36
CA PRO A 43 -13.76 -11.63 4.98
C PRO A 43 -14.18 -12.34 3.69
N ASP A 44 -15.48 -12.56 3.49
CA ASP A 44 -16.00 -13.21 2.28
C ASP A 44 -15.89 -12.30 1.04
N THR A 45 -16.25 -11.02 1.15
CA THR A 45 -16.12 -10.13 -0.01
C THR A 45 -14.67 -9.83 -0.37
N LEU A 46 -13.76 -9.81 0.62
CA LEU A 46 -12.32 -9.69 0.41
C LEU A 46 -11.81 -10.93 -0.35
N ARG A 47 -12.14 -12.14 0.15
CA ARG A 47 -11.84 -13.40 -0.54
C ARG A 47 -12.32 -13.37 -1.98
N ASP A 48 -13.59 -13.07 -2.21
CA ASP A 48 -14.18 -13.03 -3.55
C ASP A 48 -13.54 -11.97 -4.47
N ALA A 49 -13.17 -10.81 -3.92
CA ALA A 49 -12.50 -9.76 -4.67
C ALA A 49 -11.10 -10.18 -5.09
N LEU A 50 -10.26 -10.63 -4.14
CA LEU A 50 -8.88 -11.01 -4.43
C LEU A 50 -8.78 -12.27 -5.29
N SER A 51 -9.66 -13.27 -5.09
CA SER A 51 -9.70 -14.46 -5.94
C SER A 51 -10.04 -14.13 -7.39
N ARG A 52 -10.91 -13.13 -7.63
CA ARG A 52 -11.21 -12.67 -9.00
C ARG A 52 -10.07 -11.84 -9.57
N GLN A 53 -9.50 -10.93 -8.78
CA GLN A 53 -8.40 -10.08 -9.20
C GLN A 53 -7.15 -10.88 -9.59
N PHE A 54 -6.88 -11.96 -8.85
CA PHE A 54 -5.71 -12.83 -9.03
C PHE A 54 -6.11 -14.26 -9.47
N ALA A 55 -7.11 -14.37 -10.34
CA ALA A 55 -7.65 -15.66 -10.77
C ALA A 55 -6.58 -16.60 -11.38
N ALA A 56 -5.57 -16.04 -12.05
CA ALA A 56 -4.46 -16.83 -12.59
C ALA A 56 -3.63 -17.49 -11.48
N GLN A 57 -3.32 -16.74 -10.42
CA GLN A 57 -2.55 -17.22 -9.27
C GLN A 57 -3.33 -18.20 -8.39
N VAL A 58 -4.66 -18.04 -8.33
CA VAL A 58 -5.52 -19.05 -7.72
C VAL A 58 -5.49 -20.35 -8.55
N ALA A 59 -5.60 -20.24 -9.88
CA ALA A 59 -5.64 -21.40 -10.77
C ALA A 59 -4.32 -22.19 -10.81
N ASP A 60 -3.18 -21.51 -10.66
CA ASP A 60 -1.85 -22.14 -10.65
C ASP A 60 -1.32 -22.47 -9.24
N GLY A 61 -2.08 -22.18 -8.19
CA GLY A 61 -1.79 -22.55 -6.81
C GLY A 61 -0.83 -21.62 -6.08
N ARG A 62 -0.41 -20.50 -6.67
CA ARG A 62 0.43 -19.48 -6.01
C ARG A 62 -0.33 -18.66 -4.96
N LEU A 63 -1.65 -18.56 -5.07
CA LEU A 63 -2.51 -17.94 -4.07
C LEU A 63 -3.47 -18.97 -3.48
N ALA A 64 -3.25 -19.33 -2.22
CA ALA A 64 -4.20 -20.10 -1.42
C ALA A 64 -5.38 -19.22 -1.00
N VAL A 65 -6.61 -19.67 -1.28
CA VAL A 65 -7.85 -18.90 -1.03
C VAL A 65 -8.35 -19.12 0.41
N ASP A 66 -7.45 -18.93 1.37
CA ASP A 66 -7.71 -19.02 2.80
C ASP A 66 -6.91 -17.96 3.57
N PHE A 67 -7.29 -17.70 4.81
CA PHE A 67 -6.62 -16.73 5.70
C PHE A 67 -5.70 -17.41 6.73
N GLY A 68 -5.56 -18.73 6.71
CA GLY A 68 -5.00 -19.54 7.80
C GLY A 68 -5.98 -19.83 8.94
N SER A 69 -6.86 -18.87 9.29
CA SER A 69 -7.98 -19.06 10.23
C SER A 69 -9.11 -18.06 9.99
N GLU A 70 -10.30 -18.31 10.54
CA GLU A 70 -11.41 -17.35 10.48
C GLU A 70 -11.09 -16.05 11.25
N SER A 71 -10.40 -16.15 12.40
CA SER A 71 -10.03 -14.97 13.20
C SER A 71 -9.07 -14.05 12.44
N LEU A 72 -8.09 -14.62 11.72
CA LEU A 72 -7.16 -13.85 10.91
C LEU A 72 -7.88 -13.09 9.79
N GLY A 73 -8.91 -13.67 9.18
CA GLY A 73 -9.72 -12.97 8.18
C GLY A 73 -10.45 -11.75 8.75
N VAL A 74 -10.97 -11.84 9.98
CA VAL A 74 -11.58 -10.70 10.68
C VAL A 74 -10.54 -9.64 11.03
N GLU A 75 -9.37 -10.05 11.49
CA GLU A 75 -8.26 -9.15 11.82
C GLU A 75 -7.80 -8.37 10.59
N VAL A 76 -7.55 -9.03 9.45
CA VAL A 76 -7.16 -8.38 8.18
C VAL A 76 -8.18 -7.33 7.74
N VAL A 77 -9.47 -7.64 7.82
CA VAL A 77 -10.53 -6.67 7.50
C VAL A 77 -10.53 -5.49 8.48
N GLY A 78 -10.25 -5.75 9.76
CA GLY A 78 -10.07 -4.72 10.78
C GLY A 78 -8.89 -3.79 10.48
N GLU A 79 -7.73 -4.34 10.11
CA GLU A 79 -6.53 -3.58 9.73
C GLU A 79 -6.81 -2.69 8.50
N LEU A 80 -7.43 -3.25 7.46
CA LEU A 80 -7.85 -2.50 6.28
C LEU A 80 -8.80 -1.35 6.64
N ALA A 81 -9.77 -1.60 7.52
CA ALA A 81 -10.70 -0.57 7.98
C ALA A 81 -9.99 0.56 8.75
N ILE A 82 -9.00 0.25 9.59
CA ILE A 82 -8.16 1.27 10.27
C ILE A 82 -7.36 2.10 9.25
N MET A 83 -6.91 1.48 8.16
CA MET A 83 -6.30 2.17 7.03
C MET A 83 -7.31 2.94 6.15
N GLY A 84 -8.60 2.91 6.47
CA GLY A 84 -9.67 3.60 5.73
C GLY A 84 -10.15 2.85 4.49
N ILE A 85 -9.76 1.59 4.33
CA ILE A 85 -10.15 0.70 3.25
C ILE A 85 -11.32 -0.16 3.74
N THR A 86 -12.53 0.31 3.46
CA THR A 86 -13.79 -0.25 4.00
C THR A 86 -14.69 -0.84 2.93
N THR A 87 -14.31 -0.72 1.66
CA THR A 87 -15.07 -1.23 0.51
C THR A 87 -14.19 -2.02 -0.44
N VAL A 88 -14.82 -2.90 -1.22
CA VAL A 88 -14.13 -3.68 -2.27
C VAL A 88 -13.44 -2.77 -3.28
N ASP A 89 -14.08 -1.68 -3.70
CA ASP A 89 -13.48 -0.75 -4.67
C ASP A 89 -12.24 -0.05 -4.10
N GLN A 90 -12.26 0.31 -2.81
CA GLN A 90 -11.09 0.87 -2.13
C GLN A 90 -9.95 -0.16 -2.04
N LEU A 91 -10.26 -1.42 -1.73
CA LEU A 91 -9.26 -2.50 -1.72
C LEU A 91 -8.63 -2.65 -3.11
N LEU A 92 -9.43 -2.72 -4.17
CA LEU A 92 -8.91 -2.88 -5.53
C LEU A 92 -8.09 -1.65 -5.98
N ALA A 93 -8.42 -0.46 -5.48
CA ALA A 93 -7.70 0.78 -5.80
C ALA A 93 -6.29 0.85 -5.19
N ILE A 94 -6.01 0.12 -4.10
CA ILE A 94 -4.66 0.10 -3.51
C ILE A 94 -3.73 -0.91 -4.19
N ILE A 95 -4.25 -1.81 -5.02
CA ILE A 95 -3.45 -2.82 -5.72
C ILE A 95 -2.69 -2.12 -6.85
N PRO A 96 -1.34 -2.19 -6.86
CA PRO A 96 -0.57 -1.66 -7.97
C PRO A 96 -1.01 -2.30 -9.30
N PRO A 97 -1.15 -1.53 -10.38
CA PRO A 97 -1.62 -2.05 -11.66
C PRO A 97 -0.70 -3.12 -12.26
N ASP A 98 0.58 -3.10 -11.88
CA ASP A 98 1.60 -4.07 -12.25
C ASP A 98 1.83 -5.18 -11.21
N PHE A 99 1.01 -5.27 -10.16
CA PHE A 99 1.17 -6.31 -9.12
C PHE A 99 1.11 -7.72 -9.69
N ALA A 100 0.22 -7.95 -10.67
CA ALA A 100 0.06 -9.22 -11.38
C ALA A 100 1.38 -9.74 -11.99
N THR A 101 2.30 -8.85 -12.37
CA THR A 101 3.62 -9.18 -12.90
C THR A 101 4.68 -8.94 -11.85
N LYS A 102 4.96 -7.69 -11.49
CA LYS A 102 6.06 -7.27 -10.63
C LYS A 102 5.99 -7.86 -9.22
N GLY A 103 4.82 -7.85 -8.59
CA GLY A 103 4.65 -8.39 -7.23
C GLY A 103 4.81 -9.90 -7.18
N TRP A 104 4.16 -10.61 -8.11
CA TRP A 104 4.25 -12.07 -8.20
C TRP A 104 5.59 -12.60 -8.70
N ASP A 105 6.26 -11.89 -9.60
CA ASP A 105 7.61 -12.25 -10.01
C ASP A 105 8.57 -12.15 -8.81
N ALA A 106 8.45 -11.10 -7.99
CA ALA A 106 9.26 -10.97 -6.77
C ALA A 106 9.01 -12.12 -5.77
N MET A 107 7.74 -12.49 -5.54
CA MET A 107 7.40 -13.65 -4.69
C MET A 107 7.93 -14.97 -5.24
N ARG A 108 7.88 -15.17 -6.56
CA ARG A 108 8.40 -16.40 -7.18
C ARG A 108 9.92 -16.54 -6.97
N ASP A 109 10.64 -15.43 -7.02
CA ASP A 109 12.10 -15.43 -7.05
C ASP A 109 12.74 -15.74 -5.67
N THR A 110 11.98 -15.75 -4.57
CA THR A 110 12.47 -16.12 -3.22
C THR A 110 12.41 -17.61 -2.90
N GLY A 111 11.81 -18.44 -3.76
CA GLY A 111 11.71 -19.89 -3.57
C GLY A 111 10.50 -20.36 -2.76
N ASP A 112 9.82 -19.46 -2.04
CA ASP A 112 8.46 -19.68 -1.52
C ASP A 112 7.46 -18.90 -2.39
N ALA A 113 7.08 -19.53 -3.50
CA ALA A 113 6.23 -18.91 -4.51
C ALA A 113 4.74 -18.91 -4.12
N THR A 114 4.40 -19.24 -2.87
CA THR A 114 3.02 -19.36 -2.41
C THR A 114 2.72 -18.37 -1.30
N THR A 115 1.53 -17.79 -1.35
CA THR A 115 0.99 -16.96 -0.27
C THR A 115 -0.49 -17.28 -0.07
N ASN A 116 -1.05 -16.85 1.06
CA ASN A 116 -2.47 -16.94 1.34
C ASN A 116 -3.10 -15.52 1.37
N LEU A 117 -4.41 -15.42 1.62
CA LEU A 117 -5.10 -14.13 1.61
C LEU A 117 -4.61 -13.18 2.69
N SER A 118 -4.19 -13.70 3.84
CA SER A 118 -3.63 -12.88 4.94
C SER A 118 -2.29 -12.28 4.56
N GLY A 119 -1.37 -13.11 4.03
CA GLY A 119 -0.07 -12.65 3.55
C GLY A 119 -0.20 -11.63 2.41
N LEU A 120 -1.00 -11.94 1.40
CA LEU A 120 -1.24 -11.03 0.28
C LEU A 120 -1.86 -9.70 0.72
N SER A 121 -2.86 -9.72 1.60
CA SER A 121 -3.52 -8.49 2.08
C SER A 121 -2.55 -7.61 2.85
N ARG A 122 -1.68 -8.22 3.66
CA ARG A 122 -0.62 -7.52 4.39
C ARG A 122 0.39 -6.88 3.44
N ASP A 123 0.88 -7.61 2.45
CA ASP A 123 1.78 -7.06 1.44
C ASP A 123 1.16 -5.84 0.74
N LEU A 124 -0.12 -5.93 0.37
CA LEU A 124 -0.85 -4.82 -0.25
C LEU A 124 -0.98 -3.61 0.69
N MET A 125 -1.26 -3.82 1.98
CA MET A 125 -1.31 -2.74 2.97
C MET A 125 0.05 -2.06 3.16
N ILE A 126 1.13 -2.85 3.24
CA ILE A 126 2.50 -2.34 3.36
C ILE A 126 2.90 -1.54 2.11
N ILE A 127 2.61 -2.07 0.91
CA ILE A 127 2.88 -1.37 -0.36
C ILE A 127 2.08 -0.06 -0.46
N HIS A 128 0.83 -0.07 0.03
CA HIS A 128 -0.04 1.09 0.00
C HIS A 128 0.47 2.22 0.91
N ASP A 129 0.75 1.93 2.18
CA ASP A 129 1.24 2.89 3.17
C ASP A 129 1.88 2.16 4.37
N ALA A 130 3.14 1.77 4.23
CA ALA A 130 3.89 1.04 5.25
C ALA A 130 3.93 1.76 6.61
N ARG A 131 4.07 3.09 6.62
CA ARG A 131 4.11 3.88 7.85
C ARG A 131 2.78 3.81 8.57
N ARG A 132 1.69 4.13 7.87
CA ARG A 132 0.36 4.06 8.47
C ARG A 132 0.02 2.65 8.91
N TYR A 133 0.40 1.64 8.12
CA TYR A 133 0.19 0.25 8.48
C TYR A 133 0.80 -0.07 9.84
N VAL A 134 2.12 0.15 10.03
CA VAL A 134 2.78 -0.21 11.29
C VAL A 134 2.43 0.70 12.47
N GLU A 135 2.13 1.98 12.23
CA GLU A 135 1.81 2.94 13.31
C GLU A 135 0.37 2.81 13.82
N THR A 136 -0.57 2.32 12.99
CA THR A 136 -2.00 2.39 13.31
C THR A 136 -2.76 1.09 13.14
N ALA A 137 -2.45 0.30 12.11
CA ALA A 137 -3.25 -0.85 11.74
C ALA A 137 -2.69 -2.16 12.31
N TRP A 138 -1.36 -2.32 12.27
CA TRP A 138 -0.66 -3.51 12.73
C TRP A 138 -0.84 -3.71 14.25
N GLN A 139 -1.40 -4.86 14.63
CA GLN A 139 -1.77 -5.16 16.02
C GLN A 139 -0.77 -6.08 16.74
N ASN A 140 0.49 -6.13 16.31
CA ASN A 140 1.57 -6.94 16.94
C ASN A 140 1.30 -8.45 17.06
N HIS A 141 0.36 -8.98 16.29
CA HIS A 141 -0.08 -10.39 16.33
C HIS A 141 0.74 -11.35 15.47
N TRP A 142 1.76 -10.85 14.76
CA TRP A 142 2.70 -11.66 13.99
C TRP A 142 4.06 -10.98 13.95
N SER A 143 5.07 -11.77 13.61
CA SER A 143 6.44 -11.33 13.35
C SER A 143 6.98 -11.96 12.08
N ALA A 144 8.05 -11.37 11.57
CA ALA A 144 8.83 -11.88 10.46
C ALA A 144 10.31 -11.94 10.86
N ASP A 145 11.11 -12.70 10.13
CA ASP A 145 12.55 -12.84 10.36
C ASP A 145 13.33 -11.70 9.69
N GLY A 146 12.72 -11.03 8.72
CA GLY A 146 13.31 -9.84 8.11
C GLY A 146 12.67 -9.41 6.78
N PRO A 147 13.30 -8.45 6.08
CA PRO A 147 12.83 -7.97 4.78
C PRO A 147 12.65 -9.05 3.70
N GLN A 148 13.38 -10.17 3.82
CA GLN A 148 13.28 -11.31 2.91
C GLN A 148 11.88 -11.96 2.89
N ASP A 149 11.10 -11.79 3.97
CA ASP A 149 9.74 -12.32 4.07
C ASP A 149 8.70 -11.45 3.35
N PHE A 150 9.15 -10.31 2.79
CA PHE A 150 8.32 -9.33 2.10
C PHE A 150 8.82 -9.03 0.68
N PRO A 151 8.94 -10.04 -0.19
CA PRO A 151 9.50 -9.84 -1.53
C PRO A 151 8.68 -8.88 -2.39
N ALA A 152 7.35 -8.91 -2.29
CA ALA A 152 6.51 -7.97 -3.02
C ALA A 152 6.71 -6.52 -2.52
N PRO A 153 6.57 -6.19 -1.21
CA PRO A 153 6.92 -4.87 -0.70
C PRO A 153 8.34 -4.39 -1.08
N ALA A 154 9.33 -5.29 -1.03
CA ALA A 154 10.70 -4.98 -1.44
C ALA A 154 10.77 -4.54 -2.91
N ALA A 155 10.08 -5.24 -3.81
CA ALA A 155 10.03 -4.88 -5.23
C ALA A 155 9.40 -3.50 -5.48
N TYR A 156 8.50 -3.05 -4.61
CA TYR A 156 7.89 -1.70 -4.68
C TYR A 156 8.70 -0.62 -3.97
N GLY A 157 9.88 -0.94 -3.41
CA GLY A 157 10.76 0.03 -2.78
C GLY A 157 10.26 0.53 -1.42
N VAL A 158 9.51 -0.31 -0.70
CA VAL A 158 9.12 -0.02 0.68
C VAL A 158 10.37 0.11 1.56
N ASP A 159 10.42 1.18 2.36
CA ASP A 159 11.47 1.39 3.34
C ASP A 159 11.24 0.49 4.56
N PHE A 160 11.98 -0.61 4.63
CA PHE A 160 11.87 -1.58 5.73
C PHE A 160 12.42 -1.08 7.06
N GLN A 161 13.13 0.04 7.12
CA GLN A 161 13.50 0.64 8.41
C GLN A 161 12.25 0.98 9.24
N ILE A 162 11.14 1.30 8.58
CA ILE A 162 9.86 1.59 9.25
C ILE A 162 9.31 0.34 9.93
N LEU A 163 9.42 -0.83 9.30
CA LEU A 163 8.98 -2.12 9.86
C LEU A 163 9.93 -2.57 10.99
N GLU A 164 11.23 -2.40 10.78
CA GLU A 164 12.25 -2.70 11.79
C GLU A 164 12.06 -1.86 13.06
N GLN A 165 11.88 -0.55 12.93
CA GLN A 165 11.66 0.37 14.06
C GLN A 165 10.34 0.10 14.80
N ALA A 166 9.33 -0.42 14.11
CA ALA A 166 8.09 -0.85 14.73
C ALA A 166 8.24 -2.20 15.48
N GLY A 167 9.32 -2.95 15.26
CA GLY A 167 9.53 -4.26 15.88
C GLY A 167 8.86 -5.41 15.13
N VAL A 168 8.55 -5.22 13.84
CA VAL A 168 7.96 -6.27 12.99
C VAL A 168 8.92 -7.45 12.80
N PHE A 169 10.22 -7.15 12.73
CA PHE A 169 11.27 -8.15 12.57
C PHE A 169 11.73 -8.65 13.93
N GLN A 170 11.48 -9.94 14.19
CA GLN A 170 12.12 -10.65 15.29
C GLN A 170 13.45 -11.16 14.77
N GLY A 171 14.47 -10.31 14.80
CA GLY A 171 15.83 -10.83 14.81
C GLY A 171 15.98 -11.71 16.04
N ASP A 172 16.60 -12.87 15.90
CA ASP A 172 17.26 -13.53 17.03
C ASP A 172 18.01 -12.44 17.79
N VAL A 173 17.53 -12.10 18.99
CA VAL A 173 18.36 -11.41 19.96
C VAL A 173 19.38 -12.46 20.43
N ILE A 174 20.33 -12.84 19.57
CA ILE A 174 21.55 -13.51 20.02
C ILE A 174 22.31 -12.45 20.82
N GLY A 175 22.09 -12.48 22.12
CA GLY A 175 23.00 -11.93 23.12
C GLY A 175 22.87 -10.44 23.37
N GLY A 176 22.26 -10.11 24.50
CA GLY A 176 22.47 -8.84 25.17
C GLY A 176 21.20 -8.34 25.83
N ASP A 177 20.84 -8.95 26.95
CA ASP A 177 20.26 -8.12 28.00
C ASP A 177 21.32 -7.07 28.35
N PRO A 178 21.11 -5.76 28.11
CA PRO A 178 22.06 -4.72 28.51
C PRO A 178 22.17 -4.58 30.04
N CYS A 179 21.41 -5.37 30.82
CA CYS A 179 21.35 -5.27 32.27
C CYS A 179 22.21 -6.32 33.02
N ASP A 180 22.80 -7.32 32.36
CA ASP A 180 23.63 -8.35 33.04
C ASP A 180 25.13 -7.95 33.16
N PHE A 181 25.42 -6.66 33.37
CA PHE A 181 26.73 -6.23 33.86
C PHE A 181 26.76 -6.29 35.41
N GLU A 182 26.36 -7.42 35.99
CA GLU A 182 26.82 -7.75 37.35
C GLU A 182 28.28 -8.19 37.22
N SER A 183 29.16 -7.18 37.27
CA SER A 183 30.56 -7.38 37.64
C SER A 183 30.57 -8.05 39.00
N ASP A 184 30.76 -9.37 39.04
CA ASP A 184 31.26 -10.07 40.22
C ASP A 184 32.74 -9.66 40.37
N PRO A 185 33.07 -8.74 41.29
CA PRO A 185 34.46 -8.45 41.58
C PRO A 185 34.90 -9.57 42.51
N GLY A 186 35.51 -10.61 41.93
CA GLY A 186 36.02 -11.76 42.67
C GLY A 186 36.67 -11.32 43.99
N ASP A 187 35.98 -11.62 45.09
CA ASP A 187 36.52 -11.50 46.43
C ASP A 187 37.53 -12.63 46.60
N GLY A 188 38.78 -12.26 46.43
CA GLY A 188 39.89 -13.03 46.96
C GLY A 188 39.72 -13.18 48.47
N ALA A 189 39.85 -14.41 48.94
CA ALA A 189 40.23 -14.73 50.31
C ALA A 189 41.11 -15.98 50.27
N ASP A 190 42.41 -15.73 50.45
CA ASP A 190 43.42 -16.48 51.20
C ASP A 190 43.43 -18.03 51.18
#